data_AF-A0A159Z4A4-F1
#
_entry.id   AF-A0A159Z4A4-F1
#
_cell.length_a   1.000
_cell.length_b   1.000
_cell.length_c   1.000
_cell.angle_alpha   90.00
_cell.angle_beta   90.00
_cell.angle_gamma   90.00
#
_symmetry.space_group_name_H-M   'P 1'
#
loop_
_entity.id
_entity.type
_entity.pdbx_description
1 polymer ?
#
loop_
_entity_poly.entity_id
_entity_poly.type
_entity_poly.pdbx_seq_one_letter_code
_entity_poly.pdbx_strand_id
1 'polypeptide(L)'
;MIARLVALPGIGPWSAEIYAMFSLGRADVFAPGDLALQEAARLLFDLPGRPSAGELRSLAAAWSPWRAVAARALWAYYRMARHREGIR
;
A
#
# COMPACT_ATOMS: atom_id res chain seq x y z
N MET A 1 8.86 -15.18 -4.05
CA MET A 1 8.55 -14.39 -5.29
C MET A 1 9.21 -13.02 -5.23
N ILE A 2 8.80 -12.14 -4.31
CA ILE A 2 9.33 -10.76 -4.18
C ILE A 2 10.88 -10.73 -4.14
N ALA A 3 11.52 -11.57 -3.33
CA ALA A 3 12.98 -11.65 -3.25
C ALA A 3 13.67 -11.94 -4.61
N ARG A 4 13.01 -12.68 -5.52
CA ARG A 4 13.55 -12.93 -6.87
C ARG A 4 13.51 -11.69 -7.75
N LEU A 5 12.47 -10.87 -7.62
CA LEU A 5 12.36 -9.60 -8.34
C LEU A 5 13.37 -8.58 -7.79
N VAL A 6 13.51 -8.51 -6.46
CA VAL A 6 14.44 -7.58 -5.79
C VAL A 6 15.91 -7.89 -6.08
N ALA A 7 16.23 -9.13 -6.46
CA ALA A 7 17.59 -9.49 -6.89
C ALA A 7 18.02 -8.84 -8.22
N LEU A 8 17.08 -8.27 -8.99
CA LEU A 8 17.37 -7.59 -10.24
C LEU A 8 17.86 -6.14 -10.00
N PRO A 9 18.89 -5.67 -10.72
CA PRO A 9 19.37 -4.29 -10.60
C PRO A 9 18.26 -3.27 -10.81
N GLY A 10 18.15 -2.30 -9.89
CA GLY A 10 17.14 -1.24 -9.96
C GLY A 10 15.74 -1.61 -9.45
N ILE A 11 15.50 -2.85 -9.00
CA ILE A 11 14.21 -3.26 -8.44
C ILE A 11 14.26 -3.28 -6.90
N GLY A 12 13.67 -2.25 -6.28
CA GLY A 12 13.45 -2.23 -4.84
C GLY A 12 12.22 -3.03 -4.39
N PRO A 13 12.03 -3.25 -3.08
CA PRO A 13 10.87 -3.97 -2.53
C PRO A 13 9.52 -3.42 -3.00
N TRP A 14 9.36 -2.08 -2.97
CA TRP A 14 8.13 -1.43 -3.44
C TRP A 14 7.86 -1.74 -4.91
N SER A 15 8.84 -1.58 -5.79
CA SER A 15 8.69 -1.86 -7.22
C SER A 15 8.30 -3.32 -7.48
N ALA A 16 8.90 -4.25 -6.74
CA ALA A 16 8.57 -5.67 -6.82
C ALA A 16 7.14 -5.97 -6.36
N GLU A 17 6.68 -5.34 -5.28
CA GLU A 17 5.31 -5.48 -4.74
C GLU A 17 4.27 -4.90 -5.70
N ILE A 18 4.53 -3.73 -6.28
CA ILE A 18 3.68 -3.10 -7.31
C ILE A 18 3.59 -3.99 -8.56
N TYR A 19 4.73 -4.49 -9.07
CA TYR A 19 4.74 -5.40 -10.21
C TYR A 19 3.96 -6.69 -9.92
N ALA A 20 4.14 -7.29 -8.75
CA ALA A 20 3.41 -8.49 -8.37
C ALA A 20 1.90 -8.25 -8.28
N MET A 21 1.47 -7.08 -7.83
CA MET A 21 0.07 -6.72 -7.73
C MET A 21 -0.58 -6.53 -9.11
N PHE A 22 0.00 -5.69 -9.96
CA PHE A 22 -0.65 -5.23 -11.19
C PHE A 22 -0.31 -6.07 -12.42
N SER A 23 0.94 -6.50 -12.56
CA SER A 23 1.39 -7.26 -13.74
C SER A 23 1.19 -8.76 -13.55
N LEU A 24 1.39 -9.27 -12.33
CA LEU A 24 1.23 -10.71 -12.02
C LEU A 24 -0.13 -11.06 -11.39
N GLY A 25 -0.99 -10.07 -11.14
CA GLY A 25 -2.35 -10.28 -10.63
C GLY A 25 -2.41 -10.92 -9.23
N ARG A 26 -1.40 -10.73 -8.38
CA ARG A 26 -1.37 -11.37 -7.05
C ARG A 26 -2.28 -10.62 -6.09
N ALA A 27 -3.38 -11.28 -5.72
CA ALA A 27 -4.41 -10.73 -4.83
C ALA A 27 -3.95 -10.49 -3.38
N ASP A 28 -2.93 -11.23 -2.92
CA ASP A 28 -2.47 -11.17 -1.53
C ASP A 28 -1.07 -10.54 -1.38
N VAL A 29 -0.80 -9.48 -2.14
CA VAL A 29 0.42 -8.66 -2.04
C VAL A 29 0.05 -7.26 -1.57
N PHE A 30 0.93 -6.66 -0.76
CA PHE A 30 0.75 -5.32 -0.22
C PHE A 30 2.08 -4.58 -0.22
N ALA A 31 2.06 -3.28 -0.54
CA ALA A 31 3.26 -2.44 -0.62
C ALA A 31 3.33 -1.46 0.57
N PRO A 32 3.71 -1.89 1.78
CA PRO A 32 3.60 -1.03 2.97
C PRO A 32 4.59 0.15 2.98
N GLY A 33 5.60 0.14 2.11
CA GLY A 33 6.48 1.29 1.89
C GLY A 33 5.85 2.42 1.07
N ASP A 34 4.66 2.22 0.52
CA ASP A 34 3.96 3.23 -0.28
C ASP A 34 3.42 4.36 0.62
N LEU A 35 3.92 5.58 0.41
CA LEU A 35 3.56 6.73 1.24
C LEU A 35 2.08 7.12 1.13
N ALA A 36 1.44 6.88 -0.03
CA ALA A 36 0.02 7.15 -0.20
C ALA A 36 -0.82 6.12 0.58
N LEU A 37 -0.42 4.84 0.62
CA LEU A 37 -1.09 3.85 1.47
C LEU A 37 -0.93 4.16 2.95
N GLN A 38 0.26 4.59 3.38
CA GLN A 38 0.48 5.00 4.77
C GLN A 38 -0.38 6.21 5.15
N GLU A 39 -0.42 7.24 4.30
CA GLU A 39 -1.25 8.42 4.55
C GLU A 39 -2.75 8.11 4.46
N ALA A 40 -3.17 7.25 3.52
CA ALA A 40 -4.54 6.76 3.44
C ALA A 40 -4.97 6.06 4.73
N ALA A 41 -4.12 5.17 5.26
CA ALA A 41 -4.39 4.46 6.50
C ALA A 41 -4.48 5.41 7.69
N ARG A 42 -3.58 6.40 7.78
CA ARG A 42 -3.64 7.44 8.81
C ARG A 42 -4.98 8.17 8.78
N LEU A 43 -5.41 8.61 7.61
CA LEU A 43 -6.67 9.34 7.42
C LEU A 43 -7.90 8.47 7.63
N LEU A 44 -7.86 7.19 7.23
CA LEU A 44 -9.02 6.29 7.30
C LEU A 44 -9.28 5.82 8.73
N PHE A 45 -8.22 5.54 9.49
CA PHE A 45 -8.29 5.02 10.85
C PHE A 45 -8.06 6.10 11.91
N ASP A 46 -8.02 7.37 11.51
CA ASP A 46 -7.75 8.52 12.39
C ASP A 46 -6.51 8.31 13.29
N LEU A 47 -5.43 7.82 12.70
CA LEU A 47 -4.20 7.51 13.43
C LEU A 47 -3.48 8.81 13.82
N PRO A 48 -2.84 8.85 15.01
CA PRO A 48 -2.15 10.05 15.49
C PRO A 48 -0.96 10.45 14.63
N GLY A 49 -0.45 9.54 13.80
CA GLY A 49 0.65 9.78 12.87
C GLY A 49 0.64 8.80 11.71
N ARG A 50 1.42 9.09 10.67
CA ARG A 50 1.55 8.21 9.52
C ARG A 50 2.22 6.90 9.96
N PRO A 51 1.56 5.73 9.80
CA PRO A 51 2.15 4.47 10.22
C PRO A 51 3.41 4.18 9.42
N SER A 52 4.43 3.66 10.08
CA SER A 52 5.60 3.09 9.44
C SER A 52 5.22 1.89 8.56
N ALA A 53 6.12 1.47 7.68
CA ALA A 53 5.90 0.28 6.86
C ALA A 53 5.68 -0.99 7.69
N GLY A 54 6.27 -1.10 8.90
CA GLY A 54 6.06 -2.23 9.80
C GLY A 54 4.66 -2.25 10.41
N GLU A 55 4.19 -1.09 10.89
CA GLU A 55 2.85 -0.93 11.45
C GLU A 55 1.78 -1.16 10.39
N LEU A 56 1.95 -0.56 9.21
CA LEU A 56 1.00 -0.75 8.11
C LEU A 56 0.98 -2.21 7.62
N ARG A 57 2.12 -2.91 7.62
CA ARG A 57 2.17 -4.35 7.30
C ARG A 57 1.37 -5.18 8.30
N SER A 58 1.45 -4.83 9.59
CA SER A 58 0.70 -5.52 10.64
C SER A 58 -0.80 -5.28 10.50
N LEU A 59 -1.20 -4.03 10.23
CA LEU A 59 -2.59 -3.67 9.96
C LEU A 59 -3.13 -4.41 8.73
N ALA A 60 -2.34 -4.49 7.66
CA ALA A 60 -2.73 -5.15 6.42
C ALA A 60 -2.89 -6.68 6.54
N ALA A 61 -2.36 -7.30 7.61
CA ALA A 61 -2.49 -8.75 7.82
C ALA A 61 -3.97 -9.19 7.92
N ALA A 62 -4.84 -8.34 8.49
CA ALA A 62 -6.26 -8.60 8.62
C ALA A 62 -7.02 -8.67 7.27
N TRP A 63 -6.40 -8.21 6.17
CA TRP A 63 -7.02 -8.19 4.85
C TRP A 63 -6.61 -9.36 3.96
N SER A 64 -5.78 -10.28 4.45
CA SER A 64 -5.47 -11.51 3.71
C SER A 64 -6.74 -12.35 3.54
N PRO A 65 -6.98 -12.98 2.36
CA PRO A 65 -6.08 -13.12 1.22
C PRO A 65 -6.22 -12.04 0.12
N TRP A 66 -6.80 -10.87 0.45
CA TRP A 66 -7.17 -9.82 -0.50
C TRP A 66 -6.45 -8.49 -0.27
N ARG A 67 -5.21 -8.53 0.24
CA ARG A 67 -4.45 -7.33 0.58
C ARG A 67 -4.27 -6.36 -0.61
N ALA A 68 -4.16 -6.86 -1.84
CA ALA A 68 -4.08 -6.01 -3.02
C ALA A 68 -5.39 -5.26 -3.31
N VAL A 69 -6.53 -5.87 -2.99
CA VAL A 69 -7.84 -5.24 -3.12
C VAL A 69 -7.97 -4.10 -2.09
N ALA A 70 -7.54 -4.35 -0.85
CA ALA A 70 -7.50 -3.33 0.19
C ALA A 70 -6.58 -2.16 -0.19
N ALA A 71 -5.39 -2.43 -0.76
CA ALA A 71 -4.49 -1.39 -1.25
C ALA A 71 -5.16 -0.50 -2.31
N ARG A 72 -5.88 -1.09 -3.27
CA ARG A 72 -6.64 -0.34 -4.28
C ARG A 72 -7.74 0.53 -3.67
N ALA A 73 -8.44 0.03 -2.66
CA ALA A 73 -9.45 0.80 -1.94
C ALA A 73 -8.81 1.98 -1.19
N LEU A 74 -7.67 1.78 -0.54
CA LEU A 74 -6.92 2.83 0.15
C LEU A 74 -6.40 3.90 -0.82
N TRP A 75 -5.87 3.54 -1.99
CA TRP A 75 -5.47 4.53 -3.00
C TRP A 75 -6.67 5.32 -3.53
N ALA A 76 -7.82 4.67 -3.75
CA ALA A 76 -9.04 5.36 -4.15
C ALA A 76 -9.49 6.36 -3.07
N TYR A 77 -9.50 5.93 -1.81
CA TYR A 77 -9.79 6.78 -0.66
C TYR A 77 -8.82 7.96 -0.55
N TYR A 78 -7.51 7.72 -0.69
CA TYR A 78 -6.47 8.76 -0.66
C TYR A 78 -6.74 9.85 -1.69
N ARG A 79 -7.06 9.46 -2.93
CA ARG A 79 -7.40 10.44 -3.99
C ARG A 79 -8.62 11.28 -3.61
N MET A 80 -9.66 10.67 -3.05
CA MET A 80 -10.85 11.40 -2.60
C MET A 80 -10.56 12.34 -1.42
N ALA A 81 -9.77 11.89 -0.45
CA ALA A 81 -9.41 12.67 0.73
C ALA A 81 -8.56 13.90 0.34
N ARG A 82 -7.55 13.72 -0.51
CA ARG A 82 -6.70 14.82 -1.01
C ARG A 82 -7.47 15.84 -1.84
N HIS A 83 -8.47 15.41 -2.61
CA HIS A 83 -9.31 16.33 -3.38
C HIS A 83 -10.19 17.23 -2.49
N ARG A 84 -10.58 16.75 -1.29
CA ARG A 84 -11.32 17.57 -0.32
C ARG A 84 -10.44 18.63 0.36
N GLU A 85 -9.15 18.38 0.49
CA GLU A 85 -8.22 19.33 1.11
C GLU A 85 -7.81 20.48 0.17
N GLY A 86 -7.71 20.23 -1.13
CA GLY A 86 -7.35 21.26 -2.12
C GLY A 86 -8.45 22.29 -2.45
N ILE A 87 -9.65 22.14 -1.88
CA ILE A 87 -10.78 23.07 -2.05
C ILE A 87 -10.90 24.03 -0.85
N ARG A 88 -10.02 23.93 0.14
CA ARG A 88 -10.08 24.75 1.37
C ARG A 88 -9.06 25.87 1.37
#